data_AF-A0A7S2TFS4-F1
#
_entry.id   AF-A0A7S2TFS4-F1
#
_cell.length_a   1.000
_cell.length_b   1.000
_cell.length_c   1.000
_cell.angle_alpha   90.00
_cell.angle_beta   90.00
_cell.angle_gamma   90.00
#
_symmetry.space_group_name_H-M   'P 1'
#
loop_
_entity.id
_entity.type
_entity.pdbx_description
1 polymer ?
#
loop_
_entity_poly.entity_id
_entity_poly.type
_entity_poly.pdbx_seq_one_letter_code
_entity_poly.pdbx_strand_id
1 'polypeptide(L)'
;MPNFCENTLKVRGSEQKLIDEFYEKNKSETTELAFEKSVPIDGSATENWGTKWSAREVIVDKSEACQMIYSFLTAWSPPIPWLKKVIEKYPTLNFELEFEEPGMDFGGYYRHENGNCEEKEYALTDHYWGKFNEVEVGNIVQNVVQKMVEEGCDDNDEIVDAVVEELADDPDPEMVRCKLAELVQNAVAAAGDELIESESKTESAQKVVGKRERDEKATEALQSPKRSR
;
A
#
# COMPACT_ATOMS: atom_id res chain seq x y z
N MET A 1 15.48 4.75 11.27
CA MET A 1 15.55 3.29 11.55
C MET A 1 16.18 2.62 10.33
N PRO A 2 16.85 1.46 10.45
CA PRO A 2 17.16 0.68 9.25
C PRO A 2 15.84 0.26 8.60
N ASN A 3 15.67 0.50 7.31
CA ASN A 3 14.59 -0.13 6.56
C ASN A 3 14.92 -1.62 6.40
N PHE A 4 13.92 -2.48 6.58
CA PHE A 4 14.04 -3.93 6.42
C PHE A 4 13.35 -4.34 5.15
N CYS A 5 14.03 -5.15 4.34
CA CYS A 5 13.40 -5.82 3.22
C CYS A 5 12.88 -7.17 3.70
N GLU A 6 11.58 -7.38 3.54
CA GLU A 6 10.90 -8.64 3.79
C GLU A 6 11.14 -9.58 2.63
N ASN A 7 11.41 -10.85 2.93
CA ASN A 7 11.78 -11.84 1.93
C ASN A 7 11.05 -13.15 2.22
N THR A 8 10.47 -13.72 1.18
CA THR A 8 9.93 -15.08 1.17
C THR A 8 10.66 -15.91 0.14
N LEU A 9 11.48 -16.86 0.58
CA LEU A 9 12.20 -17.79 -0.28
C LEU A 9 11.54 -19.17 -0.25
N LYS A 10 11.00 -19.59 -1.38
CA LYS A 10 10.48 -20.94 -1.62
C LYS A 10 11.55 -21.76 -2.34
N VAL A 11 11.89 -22.92 -1.78
CA VAL A 11 12.84 -23.88 -2.34
C VAL A 11 12.09 -25.18 -2.63
N ARG A 12 12.11 -25.63 -3.89
CA ARG A 12 11.38 -26.82 -4.35
C ARG A 12 12.34 -27.81 -5.02
N GLY A 13 12.11 -29.10 -4.83
CA GLY A 13 12.92 -30.17 -5.40
C GLY A 13 12.09 -31.37 -5.81
N SER A 14 12.69 -32.30 -6.56
CA SER A 14 12.01 -33.53 -6.96
C SER A 14 11.93 -34.57 -5.82
N GLU A 15 12.79 -34.44 -4.81
CA GLU A 15 12.91 -35.38 -3.70
C GLU A 15 13.15 -34.64 -2.39
N GLN A 16 12.54 -35.11 -1.29
CA GLN A 16 12.69 -34.53 0.04
C GLN A 16 14.16 -34.44 0.48
N LYS A 17 14.97 -35.44 0.14
CA LYS A 17 16.39 -35.49 0.50
C LYS A 17 17.18 -34.28 -0.02
N LEU A 18 16.82 -33.75 -1.19
CA LEU A 18 17.49 -32.58 -1.76
C LEU A 18 17.17 -31.31 -0.95
N ILE A 19 15.94 -31.21 -0.46
CA ILE A 19 15.49 -30.12 0.41
C ILE A 19 16.16 -30.21 1.78
N ASP A 20 16.23 -31.40 2.36
CA ASP A 20 16.91 -31.62 3.64
C ASP A 20 18.41 -31.30 3.53
N GLU A 21 19.06 -31.69 2.43
CA GLU A 21 20.47 -31.38 2.17
C GLU A 21 20.70 -29.88 2.00
N PHE A 22 19.82 -29.19 1.28
CA PHE A 22 19.86 -27.73 1.17
C PHE A 22 19.78 -27.09 2.56
N TYR A 23 18.78 -27.48 3.34
CA TYR A 23 18.54 -26.95 4.67
C TYR A 23 19.73 -27.16 5.61
N GLU A 24 20.23 -28.40 5.72
CA GLU A 24 21.36 -28.72 6.61
C GLU A 24 22.64 -27.98 6.24
N LYS A 25 22.87 -27.73 4.95
CA LYS A 25 24.04 -26.98 4.46
C LYS A 25 23.90 -25.47 4.62
N ASN A 26 22.70 -24.94 4.75
CA ASN A 26 22.44 -23.49 4.76
C ASN A 26 22.03 -22.93 6.13
N LYS A 27 21.76 -23.76 7.13
CA LYS A 27 21.56 -23.31 8.51
C LYS A 27 22.89 -23.14 9.26
N SER A 28 22.83 -22.45 10.39
CA SER A 28 23.89 -22.45 11.41
C SER A 28 23.36 -23.04 12.72
N GLU A 29 24.17 -23.00 13.77
CA GLU A 29 23.72 -23.36 15.12
C GLU A 29 22.69 -22.38 15.69
N THR A 30 22.60 -21.17 15.13
CA THR A 30 21.83 -20.06 15.70
C THR A 30 20.76 -19.48 14.76
N THR A 31 20.75 -19.87 13.49
CA THR A 31 19.75 -19.43 12.52
C THR A 31 19.45 -20.53 11.52
N GLU A 32 18.21 -20.56 11.05
CA GLU A 32 17.70 -21.52 10.08
C GLU A 32 18.18 -21.23 8.64
N LEU A 33 18.67 -20.01 8.38
CA LEU A 33 19.27 -19.60 7.11
C LEU A 33 20.45 -18.66 7.37
N ALA A 34 21.63 -19.03 6.90
CA ALA A 34 22.89 -18.33 7.09
C ALA A 34 23.60 -18.18 5.74
N PHE A 35 23.59 -16.96 5.18
CA PHE A 35 24.13 -16.70 3.85
C PHE A 35 25.60 -17.09 3.70
N GLU A 36 26.40 -16.89 4.75
CA GLU A 36 27.81 -17.22 4.83
C GLU A 36 28.11 -18.71 4.64
N LYS A 37 27.14 -19.61 4.86
CA LYS A 37 27.31 -21.05 4.64
C LYS A 37 27.37 -21.39 3.15
N SER A 38 26.54 -20.74 2.35
CA SER A 38 26.56 -20.88 0.89
C SER A 38 27.52 -19.91 0.23
N VAL A 39 27.64 -18.69 0.71
CA VAL A 39 28.49 -17.66 0.10
C VAL A 39 29.30 -16.99 1.20
N PRO A 40 30.49 -17.52 1.55
CA PRO A 40 31.38 -16.86 2.48
C PRO A 40 31.71 -15.43 2.02
N ILE A 41 31.95 -14.52 2.96
CA ILE A 41 32.38 -13.15 2.64
C ILE A 41 33.87 -13.19 2.32
N ASP A 42 34.24 -12.75 1.12
CA ASP A 42 35.62 -12.51 0.66
C ASP A 42 35.88 -11.01 0.39
N GLY A 43 35.04 -10.14 0.94
CA GLY A 43 35.09 -8.69 0.78
C GLY A 43 33.94 -8.02 1.51
N SER A 44 33.00 -7.43 0.76
CA SER A 44 31.78 -6.83 1.33
C SER A 44 30.59 -7.80 1.28
N ALA A 45 29.82 -7.86 2.36
CA ALA A 45 28.54 -8.57 2.38
C ALA A 45 27.58 -8.04 1.30
N THR A 46 27.56 -6.73 1.05
CA THR A 46 26.70 -6.12 0.02
C THR A 46 27.06 -6.60 -1.38
N GLU A 47 28.34 -6.77 -1.69
CA GLU A 47 28.77 -7.27 -3.00
C GLU A 47 28.45 -8.77 -3.15
N ASN A 48 28.62 -9.54 -2.08
CA ASN A 48 28.42 -10.98 -2.13
C ASN A 48 26.98 -11.42 -2.05
N TRP A 49 26.17 -10.69 -1.28
CA TRP A 49 24.81 -11.07 -0.97
C TRP A 49 23.76 -10.10 -1.52
N GLY A 50 24.13 -8.87 -1.86
CA GLY A 50 23.20 -7.79 -2.23
C GLY A 50 22.67 -7.00 -1.03
N THR A 51 22.96 -7.46 0.19
CA THR A 51 22.49 -6.84 1.43
C THR A 51 23.63 -6.75 2.46
N LYS A 52 23.49 -5.88 3.46
CA LYS A 52 24.55 -5.56 4.42
C LYS A 52 24.83 -6.67 5.43
N TRP A 53 23.83 -7.49 5.75
CA TRP A 53 23.96 -8.57 6.75
C TRP A 53 23.11 -9.79 6.33
N SER A 54 23.41 -10.95 6.93
CA SER A 54 22.80 -12.27 6.63
C SER A 54 21.29 -12.29 6.94
N ALA A 55 20.54 -13.34 6.62
CA ALA A 55 19.12 -13.39 6.99
C ALA A 55 18.89 -13.24 8.52
N ARG A 56 17.86 -12.48 8.92
CA ARG A 56 17.40 -12.37 10.33
C ARG A 56 15.93 -12.71 10.45
N GLU A 57 15.53 -13.00 11.69
CA GLU A 57 14.13 -13.32 12.03
C GLU A 57 13.60 -14.44 11.13
N VAL A 58 14.45 -15.44 10.90
CA VAL A 58 14.18 -16.52 9.96
C VAL A 58 13.13 -17.45 10.54
N ILE A 59 12.01 -17.57 9.84
CA ILE A 59 10.96 -18.54 10.08
C ILE A 59 10.99 -19.53 8.91
N VAL A 60 10.89 -20.83 9.22
CA VAL A 60 10.91 -21.87 8.20
C VAL A 60 9.67 -22.74 8.30
N ASP A 61 8.94 -22.85 7.21
CA ASP A 61 7.87 -23.82 7.03
C ASP A 61 8.37 -25.03 6.23
N LYS A 62 8.13 -26.22 6.79
CA LYS A 62 8.50 -27.53 6.27
C LYS A 62 7.30 -28.48 6.20
N SER A 63 6.09 -27.93 6.21
CA SER A 63 4.85 -28.70 6.22
C SER A 63 4.58 -29.43 4.90
N GLU A 64 5.07 -28.91 3.79
CA GLU A 64 4.91 -29.49 2.46
C GLU A 64 6.10 -30.38 2.04
N ALA A 65 5.77 -31.55 1.47
CA ALA A 65 6.79 -32.49 0.99
C ALA A 65 7.53 -31.92 -0.22
N CYS A 66 8.85 -32.11 -0.25
CA CYS A 66 9.76 -31.63 -1.30
C CYS A 66 9.74 -30.10 -1.49
N GLN A 67 9.33 -29.35 -0.46
CA GLN A 67 9.36 -27.90 -0.43
C GLN A 67 9.83 -27.38 0.94
N MET A 68 10.46 -26.21 0.93
CA MET A 68 10.75 -25.43 2.13
C MET A 68 10.49 -23.96 1.85
N ILE A 69 9.82 -23.28 2.78
CA ILE A 69 9.53 -21.86 2.67
C ILE A 69 10.23 -21.15 3.82
N TYR A 70 11.01 -20.12 3.50
CA TYR A 70 11.68 -19.25 4.47
C TYR A 70 11.04 -17.86 4.42
N SER A 71 10.64 -17.33 5.56
CA SER A 71 10.31 -15.91 5.73
C SER A 71 11.42 -15.26 6.58
N PHE A 72 12.01 -14.17 6.11
CA PHE A 72 13.14 -13.54 6.79
C PHE A 72 13.30 -12.06 6.39
N LEU A 73 14.07 -11.34 7.19
CA LEU A 73 14.44 -9.95 6.94
C LEU A 73 15.88 -9.82 6.45
N THR A 74 16.10 -8.84 5.59
CA THR A 74 17.42 -8.36 5.18
C THR A 74 17.52 -6.83 5.29
N ALA A 75 18.73 -6.29 5.17
CA ALA A 75 18.92 -4.84 5.13
C ALA A 75 18.62 -4.29 3.74
N TRP A 76 17.65 -3.38 3.63
CA TRP A 76 17.41 -2.47 2.50
C TRP A 76 17.09 -3.09 1.13
N SER A 77 17.50 -4.31 0.85
CA SER A 77 17.46 -4.92 -0.48
C SER A 77 17.45 -6.45 -0.35
N PRO A 78 16.81 -7.15 -1.30
CA PRO A 78 16.75 -8.60 -1.31
C PRO A 78 18.11 -9.24 -1.57
N PRO A 79 18.33 -10.48 -1.12
CA PRO A 79 19.60 -11.17 -1.29
C PRO A 79 19.77 -11.80 -2.69
N ILE A 80 19.43 -11.08 -3.77
CA ILE A 80 19.46 -11.62 -5.15
C ILE A 80 20.87 -12.08 -5.56
N PRO A 81 21.97 -11.32 -5.33
CA PRO A 81 23.32 -11.79 -5.61
C PRO A 81 23.69 -13.08 -4.86
N TRP A 82 23.25 -13.24 -3.60
CA TRP A 82 23.42 -14.49 -2.87
C TRP A 82 22.64 -15.63 -3.53
N LEU A 83 21.37 -15.40 -3.87
CA LEU A 83 20.50 -16.41 -4.48
C LEU A 83 21.05 -16.90 -5.82
N LYS A 84 21.58 -16.01 -6.67
CA LYS A 84 22.23 -16.38 -7.93
C LYS A 84 23.38 -17.39 -7.72
N LYS A 85 24.24 -17.15 -6.72
CA LYS A 85 25.32 -18.09 -6.35
C LYS A 85 24.81 -19.39 -5.74
N VAL A 86 23.69 -19.36 -5.01
CA VAL A 86 23.04 -20.56 -4.46
C VAL A 86 22.49 -21.43 -5.58
N ILE A 87 21.82 -20.85 -6.57
CA ILE A 87 21.29 -21.59 -7.73
C ILE A 87 22.40 -22.36 -8.45
N GLU A 88 23.58 -21.77 -8.63
CA GLU A 88 24.73 -22.46 -9.23
C GLU A 88 25.17 -23.70 -8.44
N LYS A 89 25.01 -23.69 -7.12
CA LYS A 89 25.36 -24.83 -6.23
C LYS A 89 24.30 -25.92 -6.22
N TYR A 90 23.05 -25.56 -6.49
CA TYR A 90 21.90 -26.46 -6.43
C TYR A 90 21.09 -26.42 -7.74
N PRO A 91 21.69 -26.78 -8.89
CA PRO A 91 21.08 -26.60 -10.21
C PRO A 91 19.84 -27.47 -10.47
N THR A 92 19.57 -28.44 -9.60
CA THR A 92 18.39 -29.32 -9.67
C THR A 92 17.23 -28.84 -8.78
N LEU A 93 17.44 -27.79 -7.97
CA LEU A 93 16.41 -27.18 -7.15
C LEU A 93 15.80 -25.98 -7.88
N ASN A 94 14.51 -25.75 -7.66
CA ASN A 94 13.81 -24.56 -8.11
C ASN A 94 13.71 -23.58 -6.95
N PHE A 95 13.87 -22.29 -7.25
CA PHE A 95 13.88 -21.22 -6.26
C PHE A 95 12.92 -20.12 -6.66
N GLU A 96 12.25 -19.54 -5.68
CA GLU A 96 11.41 -18.38 -5.86
C GLU A 96 11.57 -17.48 -4.65
N LEU A 97 12.14 -16.31 -4.86
CA LEU A 97 12.30 -15.28 -3.85
C LEU A 97 11.33 -14.15 -4.19
N GLU A 98 10.33 -13.95 -3.34
CA GLU A 98 9.51 -12.74 -3.31
C GLU A 98 10.10 -11.78 -2.27
N PHE A 99 10.09 -10.49 -2.56
CA PHE A 99 10.66 -9.50 -1.66
C PHE A 99 9.90 -8.18 -1.71
N GLU A 100 9.85 -7.50 -0.58
CA GLU A 100 9.15 -6.22 -0.42
C GLU A 100 9.92 -5.32 0.55
N GLU A 101 9.97 -4.01 0.28
CA GLU A 101 10.47 -2.98 1.19
C GLU A 101 9.49 -1.79 1.14
N PRO A 102 8.41 -1.84 1.93
CA PRO A 102 7.36 -0.81 1.94
C PRO A 102 7.90 0.60 2.19
N GLY A 103 8.96 0.73 2.99
CA GLY A 103 9.55 2.03 3.33
C GLY A 103 10.21 2.76 2.15
N MET A 104 10.48 2.07 1.05
CA MET A 104 11.04 2.62 -0.19
C MET A 104 10.16 2.32 -1.42
N ASP A 105 8.93 1.85 -1.20
CA ASP A 105 7.94 1.56 -2.24
C ASP A 105 8.48 0.66 -3.36
N PHE A 106 9.18 -0.42 -3.01
CA PHE A 106 9.59 -1.41 -4.01
C PHE A 106 9.38 -2.85 -3.54
N GLY A 107 9.04 -3.70 -4.48
CA GLY A 107 8.97 -5.14 -4.30
C GLY A 107 9.17 -5.86 -5.61
N GLY A 108 9.16 -7.18 -5.55
CA GLY A 108 9.48 -7.97 -6.72
C GLY A 108 9.64 -9.45 -6.45
N TYR A 109 10.13 -10.13 -7.48
CA TYR A 109 10.53 -11.52 -7.36
C TYR A 109 11.75 -11.85 -8.20
N TYR A 110 12.45 -12.89 -7.77
CA TYR A 110 13.44 -13.63 -8.54
C TYR A 110 13.06 -15.11 -8.55
N ARG A 111 12.81 -15.67 -9.74
CA ARG A 111 12.42 -17.07 -9.93
C ARG A 111 13.47 -17.79 -10.75
N HIS A 112 13.83 -18.98 -10.30
CA HIS A 112 14.62 -19.95 -11.03
C HIS A 112 13.85 -21.26 -11.15
N GLU A 113 13.53 -21.65 -12.37
CA GLU A 113 12.82 -22.89 -12.65
C GLU A 113 13.34 -23.56 -13.93
N ASN A 114 13.74 -24.83 -13.80
CA ASN A 114 14.21 -25.66 -14.91
C ASN A 114 15.32 -24.99 -15.74
N GLY A 115 16.27 -24.31 -15.08
CA GLY A 115 17.38 -23.63 -15.75
C GLY A 115 17.06 -22.23 -16.27
N ASN A 116 15.80 -21.78 -16.21
CA ASN A 116 15.41 -20.43 -16.61
C ASN A 116 15.33 -19.51 -15.40
N CYS A 117 15.72 -18.26 -15.58
CA CYS A 117 15.62 -17.23 -14.55
C CYS A 117 14.69 -16.11 -15.03
N GLU A 118 13.81 -15.66 -14.14
CA GLU A 118 12.94 -14.50 -14.34
C GLU A 118 13.08 -13.58 -13.14
N GLU A 119 13.23 -12.28 -13.38
CA GLU A 119 13.26 -11.27 -12.32
C GLU A 119 12.35 -10.11 -12.69
N LYS A 120 11.64 -9.58 -11.69
CA LYS A 120 10.78 -8.41 -11.84
C LYS A 120 10.83 -7.58 -10.57
N GLU A 121 10.91 -6.27 -10.74
CA GLU A 121 10.73 -5.28 -9.68
C GLU A 121 9.55 -4.37 -10.05
N TYR A 122 8.83 -3.89 -9.06
CA TYR A 122 7.68 -3.00 -9.21
C TYR A 122 7.53 -2.11 -7.97
N ALA A 123 6.86 -0.97 -8.15
CA ALA A 123 6.38 -0.17 -7.03
C ALA A 123 5.28 -0.93 -6.28
N LEU A 124 5.37 -1.00 -4.95
CA LEU A 124 4.38 -1.72 -4.14
C LEU A 124 3.03 -1.02 -4.22
N THR A 125 3.02 0.30 -4.12
CA THR A 125 1.81 1.13 -4.20
C THR A 125 1.04 0.84 -5.49
N ASP A 126 1.72 0.76 -6.64
CA ASP A 126 1.08 0.44 -7.92
C ASP A 126 0.63 -1.03 -8.00
N HIS A 127 1.45 -1.96 -7.48
CA HIS A 127 1.12 -3.38 -7.45
C HIS A 127 -0.12 -3.68 -6.62
N TYR A 128 -0.22 -3.08 -5.42
CA TYR A 128 -1.35 -3.25 -4.53
C TYR A 128 -2.58 -2.50 -5.04
N TRP A 129 -2.42 -1.30 -5.60
CA TRP A 129 -3.54 -0.56 -6.20
C TRP A 129 -4.27 -1.38 -7.26
N GLY A 130 -3.54 -2.11 -8.10
CA GLY A 130 -4.13 -2.98 -9.12
C GLY A 130 -4.99 -4.14 -8.57
N LYS A 131 -4.96 -4.40 -7.26
CA LYS A 131 -5.80 -5.41 -6.58
C LYS A 131 -7.12 -4.82 -6.06
N PHE A 132 -7.24 -3.50 -5.95
CA PHE A 132 -8.47 -2.85 -5.50
C PHE A 132 -9.48 -2.69 -6.64
N ASN A 133 -10.77 -2.69 -6.27
CA ASN A 133 -11.83 -2.27 -7.17
C ASN A 133 -11.97 -0.75 -7.12
N GLU A 134 -11.46 -0.05 -8.14
CA GLU A 134 -11.44 1.42 -8.16
C GLU A 134 -12.84 2.06 -8.01
N VAL A 135 -13.89 1.40 -8.49
CA VAL A 135 -15.27 1.91 -8.35
C VAL A 135 -15.73 1.82 -6.90
N GLU A 136 -15.43 0.72 -6.23
CA GLU A 136 -15.76 0.51 -4.83
C GLU A 136 -14.98 1.47 -3.93
N VAL A 137 -13.67 1.59 -4.13
CA VAL A 137 -12.82 2.56 -3.43
C VAL A 137 -13.34 3.98 -3.64
N GLY A 138 -13.66 4.35 -4.88
CA GLY A 138 -14.22 5.67 -5.19
C GLY A 138 -15.52 5.94 -4.43
N ASN A 139 -16.43 4.98 -4.36
CA ASN A 139 -17.68 5.11 -3.60
C ASN A 139 -17.43 5.28 -2.09
N ILE A 140 -16.51 4.50 -1.52
CA ILE A 140 -16.14 4.58 -0.10
C ILE A 140 -15.55 5.97 0.19
N VAL A 141 -14.57 6.41 -0.60
CA VAL A 141 -13.95 7.73 -0.45
C VAL A 141 -15.01 8.84 -0.47
N GLN A 142 -15.92 8.83 -1.45
CA GLN A 142 -16.97 9.84 -1.53
C GLN A 142 -17.90 9.84 -0.31
N ASN A 143 -18.34 8.67 0.13
CA ASN A 143 -19.23 8.54 1.28
C ASN A 143 -18.56 9.01 2.59
N VAL A 144 -17.30 8.61 2.82
CA VAL A 144 -16.54 9.00 4.01
C VAL A 144 -16.26 10.51 4.00
N VAL A 145 -15.78 11.04 2.87
CA VAL A 145 -15.50 12.47 2.72
C VAL A 145 -16.77 13.31 2.96
N GLN A 146 -17.88 12.95 2.33
CA GLN A 146 -19.14 13.68 2.50
C GLN A 146 -19.54 13.72 3.99
N LYS A 147 -19.55 12.55 4.64
CA LYS A 147 -19.91 12.44 6.05
C LYS A 147 -19.00 13.27 6.96
N MET A 148 -17.68 13.15 6.79
CA MET A 148 -16.72 13.80 7.66
C MET A 148 -16.65 15.32 7.45
N VAL A 149 -16.80 15.79 6.21
CA VAL A 149 -16.90 17.24 5.91
C VAL A 149 -18.19 17.83 6.48
N GLU A 150 -19.33 17.13 6.38
CA GLU A 150 -20.59 17.55 7.02
C GLU A 150 -20.48 17.61 8.55
N GLU A 151 -19.67 16.73 9.15
CA GLU A 151 -19.32 16.73 10.58
C GLU A 151 -18.28 17.81 10.94
N GLY A 152 -17.70 18.48 9.95
CA GLY A 152 -16.76 19.60 10.12
C GLY A 152 -15.29 19.20 10.23
N CYS A 153 -14.91 17.98 9.83
CA CYS A 153 -13.51 17.56 9.72
C CYS A 153 -12.85 18.21 8.48
N ASP A 154 -11.69 18.84 8.69
CA ASP A 154 -10.86 19.45 7.66
C ASP A 154 -9.45 18.83 7.56
N ASP A 155 -9.18 17.76 8.31
CA ASP A 155 -7.92 17.04 8.31
C ASP A 155 -7.97 15.85 7.32
N ASN A 156 -7.23 15.98 6.22
CA ASN A 156 -7.17 14.93 5.21
C ASN A 156 -6.59 13.61 5.76
N ASP A 157 -5.65 13.65 6.71
CA ASP A 157 -5.06 12.42 7.25
C ASP A 157 -6.11 11.65 8.07
N GLU A 158 -6.94 12.35 8.85
CA GLU A 158 -8.04 11.73 9.61
C GLU A 158 -9.10 11.11 8.69
N ILE A 159 -9.41 11.78 7.57
CA ILE A 159 -10.34 11.26 6.56
C ILE A 159 -9.74 10.04 5.84
N VAL A 160 -8.45 10.06 5.52
CA VAL A 160 -7.75 8.91 4.93
C VAL A 160 -7.79 7.72 5.88
N ASP A 161 -7.51 7.93 7.16
CA ASP A 161 -7.56 6.85 8.17
C ASP A 161 -8.98 6.26 8.25
N ALA A 162 -10.03 7.09 8.20
CA ALA A 162 -11.40 6.59 8.14
C ALA A 162 -11.72 5.82 6.84
N VAL A 163 -11.17 6.22 5.69
CA VAL A 163 -11.31 5.45 4.43
C VAL A 163 -10.59 4.11 4.55
N VAL A 164 -9.39 4.08 5.12
CA VAL A 164 -8.61 2.87 5.38
C VAL A 164 -9.40 1.91 6.27
N GLU A 165 -10.02 2.40 7.35
CA GLU A 165 -10.85 1.60 8.25
C GLU A 165 -12.11 1.01 7.60
N GLU A 166 -12.67 1.65 6.58
CA GLU A 166 -13.86 1.17 5.86
C GLU A 166 -13.53 0.20 4.72
N LEU A 167 -12.27 0.16 4.26
CA LEU A 167 -11.81 -0.79 3.26
C LEU A 167 -11.61 -2.18 3.85
N ALA A 168 -11.68 -3.21 3.00
CA ALA A 168 -11.35 -4.57 3.42
C ALA A 168 -9.85 -4.70 3.72
N ASP A 169 -9.50 -5.50 4.73
CA ASP A 169 -8.10 -5.75 5.14
C ASP A 169 -7.24 -6.45 4.06
N ASP A 170 -7.85 -7.10 3.06
CA ASP A 170 -7.16 -7.80 1.98
C ASP A 170 -7.75 -7.39 0.62
N PRO A 171 -6.99 -6.69 -0.26
CA PRO A 171 -5.60 -6.25 -0.08
C PRO A 171 -5.43 -5.15 0.98
N ASP A 172 -4.27 -5.13 1.67
CA ASP A 172 -3.98 -4.17 2.74
C ASP A 172 -4.05 -2.70 2.25
N PRO A 173 -5.00 -1.89 2.76
CA PRO A 173 -5.18 -0.50 2.36
C PRO A 173 -4.02 0.43 2.75
N GLU A 174 -3.20 0.07 3.75
CA GLU A 174 -2.02 0.86 4.13
C GLU A 174 -0.99 0.90 3.00
N MET A 175 -0.91 -0.17 2.20
CA MET A 175 0.00 -0.25 1.04
C MET A 175 -0.35 0.74 -0.07
N VAL A 176 -1.55 1.34 -0.03
CA VAL A 176 -2.02 2.32 -1.02
C VAL A 176 -2.42 3.66 -0.39
N ARG A 177 -2.04 3.92 0.87
CA ARG A 177 -2.41 5.13 1.63
C ARG A 177 -2.11 6.42 0.86
N CYS A 178 -0.99 6.49 0.14
CA CYS A 178 -0.66 7.67 -0.68
C CYS A 178 -1.68 7.93 -1.81
N LYS A 179 -2.16 6.87 -2.49
CA LYS A 179 -3.18 7.01 -3.55
C LYS A 179 -4.54 7.36 -2.95
N LEU A 180 -4.87 6.78 -1.79
CA LEU A 180 -6.09 7.14 -1.05
C LEU A 180 -6.07 8.62 -0.63
N ALA A 181 -4.93 9.11 -0.15
CA ALA A 181 -4.76 10.52 0.20
C ALA A 181 -4.98 11.47 -0.99
N GLU A 182 -4.48 11.12 -2.18
CA GLU A 182 -4.75 11.88 -3.40
C GLU A 182 -6.26 11.89 -3.75
N LEU A 183 -6.93 10.75 -3.62
CA LEU A 183 -8.38 10.65 -3.88
C LEU A 183 -9.21 11.45 -2.86
N VAL A 184 -8.87 11.35 -1.58
CA VAL A 184 -9.51 12.12 -0.49
C VAL A 184 -9.31 13.60 -0.72
N GLN A 185 -8.08 14.06 -0.98
CA GLN A 185 -7.81 15.47 -1.24
C GLN A 185 -8.65 16.02 -2.40
N ASN A 186 -8.77 15.26 -3.50
CA ASN A 186 -9.58 15.65 -4.64
C ASN A 186 -11.08 15.70 -4.31
N ALA A 187 -11.58 14.73 -3.52
CA ALA A 187 -12.97 14.69 -3.11
C ALA A 187 -13.34 15.81 -2.13
N VAL A 188 -12.47 16.11 -1.15
CA VAL A 188 -12.66 17.23 -0.20
C VAL A 188 -12.70 18.56 -0.95
N ALA A 189 -11.80 18.76 -1.92
CA ALA A 189 -11.82 19.96 -2.76
C ALA A 189 -13.14 20.12 -3.53
N ALA A 190 -13.67 19.02 -4.10
CA ALA A 190 -14.94 19.04 -4.81
C ALA A 190 -16.14 19.33 -3.87
N ALA A 191 -16.17 18.74 -2.67
CA ALA A 191 -17.22 18.98 -1.69
C ALA A 191 -17.23 20.44 -1.19
N GLY A 192 -16.05 21.04 -1.01
CA GLY A 192 -15.92 22.45 -0.65
C GLY A 192 -16.51 23.39 -1.72
N ASP A 193 -16.25 23.12 -3.00
CA ASP A 193 -16.82 23.90 -4.11
C ASP A 193 -18.36 23.79 -4.15
N GLU A 194 -18.93 22.62 -3.89
CA GLU A 194 -20.38 22.41 -3.84
C GLU A 194 -21.06 23.15 -2.66
N LEU A 195 -20.43 23.15 -1.48
CA LEU A 195 -20.91 23.89 -0.32
C LEU A 195 -20.94 25.40 -0.60
N ILE A 196 -19.85 25.96 -1.16
CA ILE A 196 -19.77 27.38 -1.56
C ILE A 196 -20.85 27.74 -2.60
N GLU A 197 -21.06 26.87 -3.60
CA GLU A 197 -22.15 27.06 -4.57
C GLU A 197 -23.54 27.04 -3.91
N SER A 198 -23.77 26.16 -2.95
CA SER A 198 -25.05 26.04 -2.25
C SER A 198 -25.35 27.25 -1.35
N GLU A 199 -24.34 27.79 -0.67
CA GLU A 199 -24.42 28.99 0.16
C GLU A 199 -24.66 30.24 -0.70
N SER A 200 -23.97 30.37 -1.83
CA SER A 200 -24.17 31.50 -2.75
C SER A 200 -25.57 31.52 -3.39
N LYS A 201 -26.15 30.35 -3.70
CA LYS A 201 -27.51 30.20 -4.21
C LYS A 201 -28.55 30.52 -3.15
N THR A 202 -28.34 30.09 -1.91
CA THR A 202 -29.26 30.38 -0.79
C THR A 202 -29.22 31.85 -0.39
N GLU A 203 -28.04 32.49 -0.32
CA GLU A 203 -27.91 33.92 -0.04
C GLU A 203 -28.55 34.77 -1.16
N SER A 204 -28.36 34.37 -2.42
CA SER A 204 -29.02 35.01 -3.57
C SER A 204 -30.55 34.87 -3.51
N ALA A 205 -31.07 33.69 -3.16
CA ALA A 205 -32.50 33.46 -3.00
C ALA A 205 -33.11 34.29 -1.86
N GLN A 206 -32.44 34.38 -0.71
CA GLN A 206 -32.87 35.22 0.42
C GLN A 206 -32.89 36.71 0.04
N LYS A 207 -31.91 37.17 -0.75
CA LYS A 207 -31.83 38.56 -1.23
C LYS A 207 -32.95 38.90 -2.22
N VAL A 208 -33.38 37.93 -3.04
CA VAL A 208 -34.53 38.07 -3.96
C VAL A 208 -35.86 38.13 -3.18
N VAL A 209 -36.04 37.26 -2.17
CA VAL A 209 -37.24 37.27 -1.31
C VAL A 209 -37.36 38.58 -0.54
N GLY A 210 -36.28 39.04 0.12
CA GLY A 210 -36.28 40.30 0.85
C GLY A 210 -36.42 41.55 -0.03
N LYS A 211 -36.23 41.45 -1.36
CA LYS A 211 -36.54 42.53 -2.31
C LYS A 211 -38.03 42.55 -2.66
N ARG A 212 -38.64 41.38 -2.92
CA ARG A 212 -40.08 41.27 -3.20
C ARG A 212 -40.96 41.77 -2.06
N GLU A 213 -40.62 41.43 -0.81
CA GLU A 213 -41.38 41.90 0.36
C GLU A 213 -41.30 43.42 0.58
N ARG A 214 -40.17 44.04 0.19
CA ARG A 214 -40.00 45.50 0.24
C ARG A 214 -40.79 46.20 -0.86
N ASP A 215 -40.80 45.64 -2.06
CA ASP A 215 -41.56 46.17 -3.18
C ASP A 215 -43.08 46.05 -2.92
N GLU A 216 -43.56 44.92 -2.36
CA GLU A 216 -44.98 44.75 -1.98
C GLU A 216 -45.42 45.77 -0.92
N LYS A 217 -44.66 45.96 0.16
CA LYS A 217 -44.94 46.97 1.20
C LYS A 217 -44.93 48.41 0.66
N ALA A 218 -44.10 48.72 -0.34
CA ALA A 218 -44.08 50.04 -0.97
C ALA A 218 -45.35 50.30 -1.81
N THR A 219 -45.86 49.29 -2.53
CA THR A 219 -47.14 49.37 -3.24
C THR A 219 -48.32 49.54 -2.31
N GLU A 220 -48.33 48.87 -1.15
CA GLU A 220 -49.41 48.94 -0.17
C GLU A 220 -49.46 50.31 0.54
N ALA A 221 -48.29 50.92 0.80
CA ALA A 221 -48.18 52.26 1.35
C ALA A 221 -48.68 53.37 0.38
N LEU A 222 -48.57 53.15 -0.93
CA LEU A 222 -49.06 54.08 -1.96
C LEU A 222 -50.59 54.02 -2.17
N GLN A 223 -51.25 52.94 -1.73
CA GLN A 223 -52.71 52.77 -1.83
C GLN A 223 -53.48 53.22 -0.57
N SER A 224 -52.78 53.72 0.46
CA SER A 224 -53.41 54.23 1.68
C SER A 224 -54.08 55.60 1.43
N PRO A 225 -55.41 55.74 1.58
CA PRO A 225 -56.10 56.98 1.27
C PRO A 225 -55.82 58.05 2.32
N LYS A 226 -55.32 59.22 1.87
CA LYS A 226 -55.19 60.42 2.70
C LYS A 226 -56.56 60.79 3.28
N ARG A 227 -56.80 60.48 4.57
CA ARG A 227 -57.92 61.05 5.32
C ARG A 227 -57.67 62.53 5.53
N SER A 228 -58.35 63.34 4.73
CA SER A 228 -58.47 64.78 4.87
C SER A 228 -59.45 65.12 6.01
N ARG A 229 -58.95 65.92 6.95
CA ARG A 229 -59.61 66.85 7.88
C ARG A 229 -60.83 66.36 8.66
#